data_AF-A0A3C0Z3K8-F1
#
_entry.id   AF-A0A3C0Z3K8-F1
#
_cell.length_a   1.000
_cell.length_b   1.000
_cell.length_c   1.000
_cell.angle_alpha   90.00
_cell.angle_beta   90.00
_cell.angle_gamma   90.00
#
_symmetry.space_group_name_H-M   'P 1'
#
loop_
_entity.id
_entity.type
_entity.pdbx_description
1 polymer ?
#
loop_
_entity_poly.entity_id
_entity_poly.type
_entity_poly.pdbx_seq_one_letter_code
_entity_poly.pdbx_strand_id
1 'polypeptide(L)'
;YIVDEVHMLTEQAFNALLKTLEEPPGHAIFVLATTEAHKVPLTIISRCQRYDFRRVPLDVTGAKLAELCAAENIQASQDALDLIARSSTGSL
;
A
#
# COMPACT_ATOMS: atom_id res chain seq x y z
N TYR A 1 -8.37 4.16 -12.82
CA TYR A 1 -9.19 4.10 -11.59
C TYR A 1 -8.37 3.52 -10.46
N ILE A 2 -8.46 4.12 -9.27
CA ILE A 2 -7.85 3.59 -8.05
C ILE A 2 -8.99 3.27 -7.09
N VAL A 3 -9.03 2.03 -6.60
CA VAL A 3 -9.99 1.59 -5.58
C VAL A 3 -9.18 1.22 -4.35
N ASP A 4 -9.31 2.02 -3.32
CA ASP A 4 -8.67 1.79 -2.04
C ASP A 4 -9.58 0.94 -1.13
N GLU A 5 -8.96 0.17 -0.24
CA GLU A 5 -9.60 -0.82 0.62
C GLU A 5 -10.64 -1.70 -0.11
N VAL A 6 -10.22 -2.25 -1.25
CA VAL A 6 -11.11 -3.03 -2.14
C VAL A 6 -11.75 -4.22 -1.46
N HIS A 7 -11.16 -4.73 -0.37
CA HIS A 7 -11.74 -5.80 0.44
C HIS A 7 -13.05 -5.41 1.14
N MET A 8 -13.38 -4.12 1.20
CA MET A 8 -14.64 -3.60 1.74
C MET A 8 -15.78 -3.62 0.70
N LEU A 9 -15.50 -3.96 -0.55
CA LEU A 9 -16.53 -4.09 -1.58
C LEU A 9 -17.51 -5.23 -1.25
N THR A 10 -18.78 -5.00 -1.58
CA THR A 10 -19.79 -6.05 -1.51
C THR A 10 -19.54 -7.11 -2.58
N GLU A 11 -20.07 -8.31 -2.38
CA GLU A 11 -19.99 -9.38 -3.38
C GLU A 11 -20.56 -8.95 -4.75
N GLN A 12 -21.66 -8.19 -4.76
CA GLN A 12 -22.26 -7.69 -5.99
C GLN A 12 -21.32 -6.71 -6.71
N ALA A 13 -20.60 -5.86 -5.97
CA ALA A 13 -19.63 -4.94 -6.53
C ALA A 13 -18.43 -5.67 -7.13
N PHE A 14 -17.93 -6.73 -6.47
CA PHE A 14 -16.87 -7.58 -7.04
C PHE A 14 -17.32 -8.26 -8.33
N ASN A 15 -18.54 -8.79 -8.39
CA ASN A 15 -19.08 -9.43 -9.59
C ASN A 15 -19.23 -8.44 -10.76
N ALA A 16 -19.62 -7.19 -10.47
CA ALA A 16 -19.69 -6.14 -11.49
C ALA A 16 -18.29 -5.75 -11.99
N LEU A 17 -17.33 -5.63 -11.07
CA LEU A 17 -15.93 -5.31 -11.39
C LEU A 17 -15.27 -6.40 -12.24
N LEU A 18 -15.58 -7.67 -11.98
CA LEU A 18 -14.99 -8.82 -12.67
C LEU A 18 -15.14 -8.72 -14.20
N LYS A 19 -16.32 -8.38 -14.70
CA LYS A 19 -16.57 -8.22 -16.15
C LYS A 19 -15.64 -7.18 -16.77
N THR A 20 -15.39 -6.11 -16.04
CA THR A 20 -14.52 -5.01 -16.49
C THR A 20 -13.04 -5.41 -16.42
N LEU A 21 -12.64 -6.24 -15.47
CA LEU A 21 -11.26 -6.75 -15.38
C LEU A 21 -10.95 -7.82 -16.44
N GLU A 22 -11.95 -8.57 -16.89
CA GLU A 22 -11.81 -9.57 -17.97
C GLU A 22 -11.62 -8.91 -19.34
N GLU A 23 -12.36 -7.84 -19.61
CA GLU A 23 -12.29 -7.09 -20.85
C GLU A 23 -12.11 -5.59 -20.55
N PRO A 24 -10.91 -5.18 -20.07
CA PRO A 24 -10.69 -3.80 -19.67
C PRO A 24 -10.78 -2.86 -20.88
N PRO A 25 -11.39 -1.68 -20.72
CA PRO A 25 -11.34 -0.66 -21.75
C PRO A 25 -9.88 -0.30 -22.05
N GLY A 26 -9.50 -0.20 -23.33
CA GLY A 26 -8.10 0.03 -23.72
C GLY A 26 -7.48 1.35 -23.21
N HIS A 27 -8.29 2.26 -22.67
CA HIS A 27 -7.85 3.52 -22.07
C HIS A 27 -7.83 3.51 -20.53
N ALA A 28 -8.24 2.41 -19.90
CA ALA A 28 -8.43 2.34 -18.46
C ALA A 28 -7.40 1.41 -17.81
N ILE A 29 -6.79 1.89 -16.72
CA ILE A 29 -5.96 1.09 -15.82
C ILE A 29 -6.65 1.05 -14.47
N PHE A 30 -6.79 -0.14 -13.88
CA PHE A 30 -7.32 -0.34 -12.54
C PHE A 30 -6.18 -0.63 -11.56
N VAL A 31 -6.16 0.12 -10.45
CA VAL A 31 -5.26 -0.12 -9.32
C VAL A 31 -6.14 -0.43 -8.11
N LEU A 32 -5.97 -1.63 -7.56
CA LEU A 32 -6.72 -2.09 -6.40
C LEU A 32 -5.76 -2.17 -5.20
N ALA A 33 -6.06 -1.43 -4.13
CA ALA A 33 -5.29 -1.43 -2.90
C ALA A 33 -6.09 -2.10 -1.78
N THR A 34 -5.39 -2.85 -0.91
CA THR A 34 -6.00 -3.53 0.22
C THR A 34 -4.96 -3.89 1.28
N THR A 35 -5.33 -3.74 2.53
CA THR A 35 -4.58 -4.29 3.68
C THR A 35 -4.92 -5.75 3.98
N GLU A 36 -6.05 -6.27 3.45
CA GLU A 36 -6.57 -7.61 3.71
C GLU A 36 -6.74 -8.42 2.41
N ALA A 37 -5.62 -8.73 1.73
CA ALA A 37 -5.63 -9.43 0.44
C ALA A 37 -6.38 -10.78 0.46
N HIS A 38 -6.41 -11.47 1.61
CA HIS A 38 -7.11 -12.74 1.78
C HIS A 38 -8.65 -12.61 1.74
N LYS A 39 -9.19 -11.41 1.94
CA LYS A 39 -10.63 -11.12 1.80
C LYS A 39 -11.05 -10.80 0.36
N VAL A 40 -10.08 -10.59 -0.53
CA VAL A 40 -10.37 -10.32 -1.95
C VAL A 40 -10.58 -11.66 -2.67
N PRO A 41 -11.64 -11.81 -3.48
CA PRO A 41 -11.88 -13.06 -4.22
C PRO A 41 -10.70 -13.45 -5.11
N LEU A 42 -10.35 -14.74 -5.13
CA LEU A 42 -9.28 -15.28 -5.98
C LEU A 42 -9.50 -14.98 -7.48
N THR A 43 -10.77 -14.86 -7.90
CA THR A 43 -11.15 -14.50 -9.26
C THR A 43 -10.74 -13.09 -9.66
N ILE A 44 -10.70 -12.15 -8.71
CA ILE A 44 -10.17 -10.80 -8.91
C ILE A 44 -8.65 -10.85 -8.94
N ILE A 45 -8.04 -11.51 -7.94
CA ILE A 45 -6.58 -11.60 -7.82
C ILE A 45 -5.96 -12.24 -9.07
N SER A 46 -6.58 -13.27 -9.66
CA SER A 46 -6.05 -13.95 -10.84
C SER A 46 -6.07 -13.11 -12.13
N ARG A 47 -6.79 -11.99 -12.14
CA ARG A 47 -6.90 -11.04 -13.27
C ARG A 47 -6.12 -9.74 -13.03
N CYS A 48 -5.42 -9.65 -11.90
CA CYS A 48 -4.59 -8.50 -11.57
C CYS A 48 -3.13 -8.91 -11.50
N GLN A 49 -2.23 -7.97 -11.85
CA GLN A 49 -0.85 -8.11 -11.45
C GLN A 49 -0.72 -7.77 -9.96
N ARG A 50 -0.34 -8.77 -9.17
CA ARG A 50 -0.21 -8.63 -7.72
C ARG A 50 1.17 -8.10 -7.33
N TYR A 51 1.17 -7.05 -6.54
CA TYR A 51 2.36 -6.50 -5.90
C TYR A 51 2.15 -6.51 -4.39
N ASP A 52 2.94 -7.32 -3.68
CA ASP A 52 2.91 -7.37 -2.22
C ASP A 52 3.94 -6.40 -1.65
N PHE A 53 3.45 -5.39 -0.92
CA PHE A 53 4.31 -4.45 -0.20
C PHE A 53 4.77 -5.08 1.10
N ARG A 54 6.08 -5.01 1.35
CA ARG A 54 6.68 -5.42 2.62
C ARG A 54 6.87 -4.19 3.49
N ARG A 55 6.93 -4.42 4.80
CA ARG A 55 7.29 -3.39 5.78
C ARG A 55 8.63 -2.76 5.40
N VAL A 56 8.72 -1.44 5.59
CA VAL A 56 9.96 -0.70 5.35
C VAL A 56 10.99 -1.12 6.40
N PRO A 57 12.23 -1.44 6.00
CA PRO A 57 13.31 -1.75 6.94
C PRO A 57 13.59 -0.59 7.91
N LEU A 58 13.99 -0.91 9.14
CA LEU A 58 14.19 0.06 10.21
C LEU A 58 15.23 1.13 9.84
N ASP A 59 16.34 0.70 9.26
CA ASP A 59 17.45 1.54 8.81
C ASP A 59 17.00 2.51 7.70
N VAL A 60 16.15 2.05 6.78
CA VAL A 60 15.57 2.89 5.73
C VAL A 60 14.62 3.94 6.33
N THR A 61 13.77 3.55 7.28
CA THR A 61 12.89 4.49 7.99
C THR A 61 13.68 5.53 8.77
N GLY A 62 14.70 5.11 9.54
CA GLY A 62 15.56 6.03 10.31
C GLY A 62 16.30 7.01 9.41
N ALA A 63 16.87 6.53 8.30
CA ALA A 63 17.54 7.37 7.31
C ALA A 63 16.57 8.38 6.67
N LYS A 64 15.33 7.96 6.37
CA LYS A 64 14.33 8.87 5.80
C LYS A 64 13.90 9.95 6.80
N LEU A 65 13.72 9.59 8.06
CA LEU A 65 13.40 10.57 9.11
C LEU A 65 14.53 11.58 9.29
N ALA A 66 15.80 11.13 9.25
CA ALA A 66 16.96 12.03 9.32
C ALA A 66 16.98 13.02 8.13
N GLU A 67 16.72 12.53 6.91
CA GLU A 67 16.62 13.36 5.71
C GLU A 67 15.53 14.44 5.85
N LEU A 68 14.35 14.06 6.36
CA LEU A 68 13.23 14.99 6.58
C LEU A 68 13.57 16.03 7.67
N CYS A 69 14.15 15.61 8.80
CA CYS A 69 14.58 16.53 9.84
C CYS A 69 15.59 17.56 9.32
N ALA A 70 16.54 17.13 8.50
CA ALA A 70 17.51 18.03 7.88
C ALA A 70 16.84 19.05 6.94
N ALA A 71 15.89 18.60 6.11
CA ALA A 71 15.15 19.48 5.19
C ALA A 71 14.30 20.53 5.93
N GLU A 72 13.71 20.14 7.05
CA GLU A 72 12.84 20.99 7.88
C GLU A 72 13.62 21.80 8.94
N ASN A 73 14.96 21.70 8.98
CA ASN A 73 15.83 22.32 10.01
C ASN A 73 15.47 21.92 11.46
N ILE A 74 15.04 20.68 11.65
CA ILE A 74 14.74 20.08 12.96
C ILE A 74 15.97 19.33 13.48
N GLN A 75 16.41 19.66 14.70
CA GLN A 75 17.45 18.89 15.38
C GLN A 75 16.86 17.64 16.02
N ALA A 76 17.36 16.47 15.62
CA ALA A 76 17.01 15.17 16.19
C ALA A 76 18.28 14.33 16.39
N SER A 77 18.36 13.60 17.51
CA SER A 77 19.43 12.62 17.72
C SER A 77 19.12 11.31 17.00
N GLN A 78 20.15 10.57 16.61
CA GLN A 78 19.98 9.27 15.96
C GLN A 78 19.16 8.30 16.82
N ASP A 79 19.41 8.26 18.13
CA ASP A 79 18.67 7.41 19.06
C ASP A 79 17.16 7.72 19.08
N ALA A 80 16.79 9.00 18.95
CA ALA A 80 15.39 9.40 18.88
C ALA A 80 14.73 8.96 17.56
N LEU A 81 15.45 9.09 16.44
CA LEU A 81 14.97 8.66 15.13
C LEU A 81 14.82 7.14 15.07
N ASP A 82 15.77 6.39 15.62
CA ASP A 82 15.71 4.92 15.71
C ASP A 82 14.53 4.46 16.58
N LEU A 83 14.24 5.17 17.68
CA LEU A 83 13.10 4.88 18.54
C LEU A 83 11.77 5.10 17.78
N ILE A 84 11.65 6.19 17.03
CA ILE A 84 10.46 6.48 16.20
C ILE A 84 10.32 5.42 15.11
N ALA A 85 11.40 5.10 14.39
CA ALA A 85 11.41 4.08 13.35
C ALA A 85 10.98 2.70 13.88
N ARG A 86 11.38 2.34 15.11
CA ARG A 86 10.93 1.09 15.76
C ARG A 86 9.43 1.14 16.06
N SER A 87 8.97 2.29 16.56
CA SER A 87 7.58 2.52 16.95
C SER A 87 6.63 2.54 15.75
N SER A 88 7.12 2.90 14.55
CA SER A 88 6.32 2.90 13.32
C SER A 88 6.02 1.49 12.79
N THR A 89 6.69 0.46 13.31
CA THR A 89 6.51 -0.95 12.92
C THR A 89 6.66 -1.22 11.41
N GLY A 90 7.46 -0.39 10.73
CA GLY A 90 7.71 -0.48 9.28
C GLY A 90 6.66 0.22 8.41
N SER A 91 5.75 0.99 9.03
CA SER A 91 5.03 2.08 8.37
C SER A 91 5.96 3.29 8.26
N LEU A 92 5.91 3.99 7.14
CA LEU A 92 6.67 5.22 6.90
C LEU A 92 5.71 6.35 6.54
#